data_AF-A0A7U7GDL8-F1
#
_entry.id   AF-A0A7U7GDL8-F1
#
_cell.length_a   1.000
_cell.length_b   1.000
_cell.length_c   1.000
_cell.angle_alpha   90.00
_cell.angle_beta   90.00
_cell.angle_gamma   90.00
#
_symmetry.space_group_name_H-M   'P 1'
#
loop_
_entity.id
_entity.type
_entity.pdbx_description
1 polymer ?
#
loop_
_entity_poly.entity_id
_entity_poly.type
_entity_poly.pdbx_seq_one_letter_code
_entity_poly.pdbx_strand_id
1 'polypeptide(L)'
;MEAVAVDLAMPVAAVIPVCLAEGRIYNVNDTLWAAIFAQESAADRVRFLRCLEARKRAENWTLLGHQLANTGRFLLDLPGQLLK
;
A
#
# COMPACT_ATOMS: atom_id res chain seq x y z
N MET A 1 -4.70 14.17 20.73
CA MET A 1 -3.31 14.05 20.20
C MET A 1 -2.29 14.64 21.16
N GLU A 2 -2.59 15.77 21.82
CA GLU A 2 -1.69 16.40 22.79
C GLU A 2 -1.27 15.48 23.95
N ALA A 3 -2.21 14.74 24.56
CA ALA A 3 -1.88 13.78 25.61
C ALA A 3 -0.85 12.72 25.15
N VAL A 4 -1.05 12.15 23.97
CA VAL A 4 -0.13 11.17 23.37
C VAL A 4 1.24 11.79 23.04
N ALA A 5 1.26 13.04 22.59
CA ALA A 5 2.50 13.78 22.31
C ALA A 5 3.31 14.02 23.59
N VAL A 6 2.63 14.40 24.68
CA VAL A 6 3.22 14.55 26.01
C VAL A 6 3.76 13.22 26.51
N ASP A 7 2.98 12.14 26.43
CA ASP A 7 3.40 10.81 26.88
C ASP A 7 4.62 10.28 26.12
N LEU A 8 4.70 10.54 24.81
CA LEU A 8 5.83 10.15 23.97
C LEU A 8 7.01 11.14 24.04
N ALA A 9 6.86 12.27 24.74
CA ALA A 9 7.80 13.39 24.73
C ALA A 9 8.18 13.84 23.31
N MET A 10 7.20 13.87 22.39
CA MET A 10 7.40 14.25 21.00
C MET A 10 6.57 15.49 20.64
N PRO A 11 6.99 16.28 19.63
CA PRO A 11 6.15 17.35 19.09
C PRO A 11 4.83 16.78 18.56
N VAL A 12 3.71 17.46 18.84
CA VAL A 12 2.38 17.05 18.35
C VAL A 12 2.36 16.84 16.84
N ALA A 13 3.12 17.65 16.09
CA ALA A 13 3.26 17.53 14.63
C ALA A 13 3.93 16.22 14.16
N ALA A 14 4.66 15.53 15.02
CA ALA A 14 5.28 14.24 14.73
C ALA A 14 4.40 13.05 15.13
N VAL A 15 3.25 13.28 15.76
CA VAL A 15 2.34 12.22 16.20
C VAL A 15 1.36 11.88 15.07
N ILE A 16 1.44 10.65 14.55
CA ILE A 16 0.61 10.17 13.44
C ILE A 16 -0.28 9.04 13.95
N PRO A 17 -1.62 9.22 13.96
CA PRO A 17 -2.52 8.15 14.33
C PRO A 17 -2.61 7.13 13.19
N VAL A 18 -2.36 5.86 13.48
CA VAL A 18 -2.43 4.76 12.52
C VAL A 18 -3.27 3.60 13.05
N CYS A 19 -3.85 2.83 12.15
CA CYS A 19 -4.47 1.54 12.48
C CYS A 19 -3.90 0.47 11.55
N LEU A 20 -3.49 -0.65 12.15
CA LEU A 20 -2.95 -1.82 11.45
C LEU A 20 -3.93 -3.01 11.46
N ALA A 21 -5.13 -2.83 12.03
CA ALA A 21 -6.13 -3.88 12.06
C ALA A 21 -6.62 -4.19 10.63
N GLU A 22 -6.67 -5.48 10.30
CA GLU A 22 -7.14 -5.96 8.99
C GLU A 22 -8.52 -5.37 8.64
N GLY A 23 -8.67 -4.92 7.40
CA GLY A 23 -9.90 -4.25 6.92
C GLY A 23 -10.12 -2.83 7.44
N ARG A 24 -9.26 -2.30 8.31
CA ARG A 24 -9.35 -0.94 8.88
C ARG A 24 -8.00 -0.22 8.89
N ILE A 25 -7.16 -0.52 7.91
CA ILE A 25 -5.84 0.12 7.78
C ILE A 25 -6.02 1.55 7.29
N TYR A 26 -5.48 2.53 8.03
CA TYR A 26 -5.52 3.94 7.63
C TYR A 26 -4.23 4.66 8.07
N ASN A 27 -3.90 5.75 7.37
CA ASN A 27 -2.72 6.61 7.58
C ASN A 27 -1.35 5.91 7.50
N VAL A 28 -1.30 4.62 7.17
CA VAL A 28 -0.04 3.87 7.02
C VAL A 28 0.65 4.23 5.71
N ASN A 29 -0.02 3.98 4.58
CA ASN A 29 0.54 4.17 3.23
C ASN A 29 0.79 5.64 2.89
N ASP A 30 -0.08 6.54 3.37
CA ASP A 30 -0.09 7.92 2.91
C ASP A 30 0.67 8.86 3.86
N THR A 31 0.58 8.62 5.18
CA THR A 31 1.07 9.57 6.19
C THR A 31 2.28 9.04 6.95
N LEU A 32 2.19 7.83 7.53
CA LEU A 32 3.27 7.25 8.32
C LEU A 32 4.52 7.03 7.47
N TRP A 33 4.39 6.40 6.32
CA TRP A 33 5.55 6.17 5.44
C TRP A 33 6.15 7.47 4.91
N ALA A 34 5.33 8.48 4.59
CA ALA A 34 5.81 9.77 4.15
C ALA A 34 6.62 10.50 5.24
N ALA A 35 6.15 10.42 6.50
CA ALA A 35 6.84 11.03 7.63
C ALA A 35 8.15 10.33 7.97
N ILE A 36 8.17 9.00 7.97
CA ILE A 36 9.41 8.22 8.14
C ILE A 36 10.40 8.62 7.04
N PHE A 37 9.96 8.64 5.78
CA PHE A 37 10.80 9.04 4.66
C PHE A 37 11.34 10.47 4.82
N ALA A 38 10.54 11.40 5.36
CA ALA A 38 10.95 12.77 5.59
C ALA A 38 12.14 12.89 6.57
N GLN A 39 12.27 11.98 7.53
CA GLN A 39 13.39 11.95 8.49
C GLN A 39 14.62 11.16 8.02
N GLU A 40 14.48 10.24 7.05
CA GLU A 40 15.59 9.42 6.57
C GLU A 40 16.64 10.20 5.77
N SER A 41 17.89 9.73 5.84
CA SER A 41 19.00 10.28 5.07
C SER A 41 18.78 10.08 3.56
N ALA A 42 19.40 10.91 2.71
CA ALA A 42 19.24 10.79 1.26
C ALA A 42 19.63 9.40 0.72
N ALA A 43 20.61 8.73 1.34
CA ALA A 43 21.03 7.38 0.95
C ALA A 43 19.99 6.31 1.37
N ASP A 44 19.44 6.43 2.57
CA ASP A 44 18.44 5.49 3.09
C ASP A 44 17.10 5.61 2.35
N ARG A 45 16.75 6.82 1.92
CA ARG A 45 15.60 7.08 1.02
C ARG A 45 15.68 6.29 -0.28
N VAL A 46 16.84 6.27 -0.94
CA VAL A 46 17.01 5.53 -2.21
C VAL A 46 16.86 4.03 -1.99
N ARG A 47 17.46 3.50 -0.92
CA ARG A 47 17.33 2.08 -0.57
C ARG A 47 15.86 1.71 -0.29
N PHE A 48 15.14 2.57 0.44
CA PHE A 48 13.73 2.38 0.75
C PHE A 48 12.84 2.38 -0.50
N LEU A 49 13.00 3.36 -1.39
CA LEU A 49 12.23 3.43 -2.65
C LEU A 49 12.44 2.20 -3.52
N ARG A 50 13.66 1.66 -3.57
CA ARG A 50 13.95 0.42 -4.30
C ARG A 50 13.19 -0.78 -3.73
N CYS A 51 13.11 -0.90 -2.40
CA CYS A 51 12.33 -1.95 -1.74
C CYS A 51 10.82 -1.78 -1.97
N LEU A 52 10.33 -0.55 -1.96
CA LEU A 52 8.92 -0.24 -2.21
C LEU A 52 8.52 -0.60 -3.65
N GLU A 53 9.35 -0.28 -4.64
CA GLU A 53 9.08 -0.60 -6.04
C GLU A 53 9.03 -2.11 -6.28
N ALA A 54 9.94 -2.88 -5.67
CA ALA A 54 9.94 -4.33 -5.74
C ALA A 54 8.62 -4.92 -5.20
N ARG A 55 8.11 -4.38 -4.08
CA ARG A 55 6.83 -4.80 -3.50
C ARG A 55 5.64 -4.42 -4.41
N LYS A 56 5.59 -3.18 -4.92
CA LYS A 56 4.55 -2.76 -5.88
C LYS A 56 4.53 -3.64 -7.13
N ARG A 57 5.69 -4.05 -7.61
CA ARG A 57 5.81 -4.96 -8.76
C ARG A 57 5.20 -6.32 -8.46
N ALA A 58 5.43 -6.86 -7.26
CA ALA A 58 4.81 -8.12 -6.84
C ALA A 58 3.28 -8.02 -6.74
N GLU A 59 2.75 -6.96 -6.11
CA GLU A 59 1.30 -6.70 -6.03
C GLU A 59 0.67 -6.54 -7.43
N ASN A 60 1.37 -5.86 -8.36
CA ASN A 60 0.93 -5.75 -9.76
C ASN A 60 0.91 -7.10 -10.49
N TRP A 61 1.88 -7.99 -10.26
CA TRP A 61 1.87 -9.32 -10.86
C TRP A 61 0.66 -10.15 -10.42
N THR A 62 0.25 -10.02 -9.15
CA THR A 62 -0.97 -10.66 -8.63
C THR A 62 -2.21 -10.10 -9.33
N LEU A 63 -2.33 -8.77 -9.46
CA LEU A 63 -3.44 -8.13 -10.17
C LEU A 63 -3.50 -8.53 -11.65
N LEU A 64 -2.36 -8.58 -12.33
CA LEU A 64 -2.26 -8.99 -13.73
C LEU A 64 -2.70 -10.45 -13.90
N GLY A 65 -2.30 -11.33 -12.99
CA GLY A 65 -2.77 -12.72 -12.95
C GLY A 65 -4.28 -12.83 -12.80
N HIS A 66 -4.90 -12.03 -11.92
CA HIS A 66 -6.36 -11.98 -11.78
C HIS A 66 -7.05 -11.46 -13.04
N GLN A 67 -6.51 -10.43 -13.69
CA GLN A 67 -7.07 -9.89 -14.92
C GLN A 67 -7.00 -10.92 -16.06
N LEU A 68 -5.89 -11.63 -16.20
CA LEU A 68 -5.74 -12.69 -17.19
C LEU A 68 -6.69 -13.86 -16.93
N ALA A 69 -6.83 -14.30 -15.67
CA ALA A 69 -7.77 -15.36 -15.29
C ALA A 69 -9.23 -14.97 -15.59
N ASN A 70 -9.62 -13.74 -15.25
CA ASN A 70 -10.96 -13.22 -15.51
C ASN A 70 -11.24 -13.06 -17.00
N THR A 71 -10.25 -12.60 -17.78
CA THR A 71 -10.37 -12.46 -19.25
C THR A 71 -10.46 -13.83 -19.92
N GLY A 72 -9.65 -14.80 -19.47
CA GLY A 72 -9.71 -16.19 -19.95
C GLY A 72 -11.07 -16.84 -19.67
N ARG A 73 -11.65 -16.62 -18.49
CA ARG A 73 -13.01 -17.09 -18.18
C ARG A 73 -14.07 -16.43 -19.06
N PHE A 74 -13.98 -15.12 -19.27
CA PHE A 74 -14.89 -14.39 -20.18
C PHE A 74 -14.85 -14.95 -21.62
N LEU A 75 -13.67 -15.28 -22.14
CA LEU A 75 -13.51 -15.88 -23.47
C LEU A 75 -14.08 -17.30 -23.57
N LEU A 76 -14.06 -18.07 -22.48
CA LEU A 76 -14.64 -19.42 -22.42
C LEU A 76 -16.17 -19.40 -22.26
N ASP A 77 -16.74 -18.35 -21.66
CA ASP A 77 -18.19 -18.17 -21.53
C ASP A 77 -18.84 -17.60 -22.82
N LEU A 78 -18.05 -16.94 -23.67
CA LEU A 78 -18.45 -16.38 -24.98
C LEU A 78 -19.04 -17.40 -25.99
N PRO A 79 -18.48 -18.61 -26.20
CA PRO A 79 -19.05 -19.58 -27.13
C PRO A 79 -20.46 -20.07 -26.74
N GLY A 80 -20.87 -19.92 -25.48
CA GLY A 80 -22.25 -20.24 -25.05
C GLY A 80 -23.28 -19.14 -25.33
N GLN A 81 -22.83 -17.91 -25.61
CA GLN A 81 -23.71 -16.76 -25.88
C GLN A 81 -23.86 -16.44 -27.37
N LEU A 82 -22.91 -16.83 -28.22
CA LEU A 82 -22.96 -16.64 -29.69
C LEU A 82 -23.72 -17.76 -30.43
N LEU A 83 -24.09 -18.85 -29.75
CA LEU A 83 -24.81 -20.00 -30.32
C LEU A 83 -26.30 -20.07 -29.87
N LYS A 84 -26.86 -18.99 -29.34
CA LYS A 84 -28.32 -18.80 -29.13
C LYS A 84 -28.84 -17.75 -30.09
#